data_AF-A0A353NH72-F1
#
_entry.id   AF-A0A353NH72-F1
#
_cell.length_a   1.000
_cell.length_b   1.000
_cell.length_c   1.000
_cell.angle_alpha   90.00
_cell.angle_beta   90.00
_cell.angle_gamma   90.00
#
_symmetry.space_group_name_H-M   'P 1'
#
loop_
_entity.id
_entity.type
_entity.pdbx_description
1 polymer ?
#
loop_
_entity_poly.entity_id
_entity_poly.type
_entity_poly.pdbx_seq_one_letter_code
_entity_poly.pdbx_strand_id
1 'polypeptide(L)'
;MLSSRLLTIFFLLLYIGGCAGTIPEPISYPYSQQNKMQASHHWEVLAADLANRINNQLIITDNIDKAVFVKETCGNEAVPCGEGETGSFNEAFRDLLITYLVDFGIPTRNEKEAGILDINYKVQVVRHNADRRRSLQPGLLSTLSATVVVLRDAPSNLVIMAAGAAADVANSSLVVNGHYEVIITTSIVKKQKYLFRSSDIYYINDKDFWHYLNRMPQTKTIKVSTGKKPTPAADPQAPQAPKAMPEASVSEPAPLQFPFDEPKDV
;
A
#
# COMPACT_ATOMS: atom_id res chain seq x y z
N MET A 1 18.49 66.67 32.29
CA MET A 1 18.14 65.30 32.75
C MET A 1 17.04 64.62 31.93
N LEU A 2 16.19 65.36 31.20
CA LEU A 2 15.10 64.78 30.40
C LEU A 2 15.56 64.10 29.09
N SER A 3 16.61 64.61 28.42
CA SER A 3 17.09 64.06 27.13
C SER A 3 17.81 62.71 27.26
N SER A 4 18.53 62.49 28.36
CA SER A 4 19.25 61.22 28.61
C SER A 4 18.30 60.05 28.90
N ARG A 5 17.13 60.32 29.51
CA ARG A 5 16.07 59.33 29.75
C ARG A 5 15.30 58.98 28.48
N LEU A 6 15.07 59.94 27.58
CA LEU A 6 14.46 59.65 26.27
C LEU A 6 15.37 58.80 25.38
N LEU A 7 16.68 59.05 25.39
CA LEU A 7 17.64 58.30 24.58
C LEU A 7 17.79 56.84 25.04
N THR A 8 17.73 56.60 26.36
CA THR A 8 17.76 55.23 26.93
C THR A 8 16.48 54.46 26.63
N ILE A 9 15.31 55.11 26.67
CA ILE A 9 14.03 54.49 26.28
C ILE A 9 14.04 54.13 24.79
N PHE A 10 14.58 55.00 23.93
CA PHE A 10 14.68 54.74 22.49
C PHE A 10 15.60 53.56 22.17
N PHE A 11 16.77 53.46 22.82
CA PHE A 11 17.65 52.31 22.68
C PHE A 11 17.01 51.02 23.24
N LEU A 12 16.28 51.09 24.37
CA LEU A 12 15.60 49.94 24.96
C LEU A 12 14.49 49.39 24.05
N LEU A 13 13.73 50.27 23.37
CA LEU A 13 12.69 49.90 22.39
C LEU A 13 13.27 49.23 21.15
N LEU A 14 14.47 49.62 20.71
CA LEU A 14 15.16 48.98 19.58
C LEU A 14 15.62 47.54 19.89
N TYR A 15 15.92 47.24 21.16
CA TYR A 15 16.37 45.91 21.59
C TYR A 15 15.25 44.86 21.68
N ILE A 16 13.97 45.25 21.62
CA ILE A 16 12.82 44.32 21.72
C ILE A 16 12.28 43.91 20.34
N GLY A 17 12.78 44.49 19.25
CA GLY A 17 12.31 44.24 17.87
C GLY A 17 12.85 42.97 17.19
N GLY A 18 13.63 42.14 17.89
CA GLY A 18 14.37 41.04 17.29
C GLY A 18 14.05 39.68 17.90
N CYS A 19 12.86 39.14 17.66
CA CYS A 19 12.56 37.70 17.79
C CYS A 19 11.25 37.36 17.05
N ALA A 20 11.23 37.53 15.73
CA ALA A 20 10.14 37.03 14.90
C ALA A 20 10.72 36.29 13.70
N GLY A 21 11.54 35.27 13.98
CA GLY A 21 11.79 34.22 13.02
C GLY A 21 10.53 33.36 12.95
N THR A 22 9.65 33.62 11.98
CA THR A 22 8.51 32.73 11.74
C THR A 22 9.05 31.40 11.26
N ILE A 23 9.04 30.40 12.14
CA ILE A 23 9.30 29.01 11.75
C ILE A 23 8.12 28.60 10.89
N PRO A 24 8.33 28.05 9.67
CA PRO A 24 7.25 27.56 8.85
C PRO A 24 6.42 26.51 9.61
N GLU A 25 5.13 26.78 9.77
CA GLU A 25 4.22 25.84 10.43
C GLU A 25 3.78 24.76 9.43
N PRO A 26 3.71 23.49 9.87
CA PRO A 26 3.19 22.42 9.04
C PRO A 26 1.71 22.65 8.76
N ILE A 27 1.36 22.86 7.50
CA ILE A 27 -0.03 22.81 7.04
C ILE A 27 -0.38 21.39 6.59
N SER A 28 -1.64 21.00 6.82
CA SER A 28 -2.17 19.74 6.28
C SER A 28 -2.56 19.91 4.81
N TYR A 29 -2.58 18.81 4.07
CA TYR A 29 -3.13 18.79 2.72
C TYR A 29 -4.64 19.13 2.74
N PRO A 30 -5.18 19.72 1.65
CA PRO A 30 -6.61 19.86 1.49
C PRO A 30 -7.34 18.52 1.61
N TYR A 31 -8.57 18.54 2.11
CA TYR A 31 -9.40 17.35 2.20
C TYR A 31 -9.61 16.72 0.82
N SER A 32 -9.36 15.42 0.72
CA SER A 32 -9.60 14.62 -0.48
C SER A 32 -10.11 13.24 -0.08
N GLN A 33 -10.82 12.60 -1.01
CA GLN A 33 -11.26 11.22 -0.85
C GLN A 33 -10.26 10.30 -1.54
N GLN A 34 -10.00 9.14 -0.93
CA GLN A 34 -9.10 8.14 -1.47
C GLN A 34 -9.81 6.79 -1.56
N ASN A 35 -9.62 6.11 -2.69
CA ASN A 35 -10.23 4.81 -2.94
C ASN A 35 -9.62 3.72 -2.06
N LYS A 36 -10.45 2.73 -1.70
CA LYS A 36 -10.06 1.58 -0.89
C LYS A 36 -10.32 0.28 -1.64
N MET A 37 -9.34 -0.61 -1.67
CA MET A 37 -9.38 -1.89 -2.36
C MET A 37 -9.67 -3.00 -1.34
N GLN A 38 -10.94 -3.41 -1.25
CA GLN A 38 -11.43 -4.32 -0.20
C GLN A 38 -11.89 -5.69 -0.73
N ALA A 39 -12.16 -5.80 -2.02
CA ALA A 39 -12.67 -7.02 -2.65
C ALA A 39 -11.96 -7.25 -3.99
N SER A 40 -11.93 -8.50 -4.44
CA SER A 40 -11.40 -8.86 -5.76
C SER A 40 -12.10 -8.12 -6.91
N HIS A 41 -13.38 -7.79 -6.76
CA HIS A 41 -14.10 -6.95 -7.72
C HIS A 41 -13.46 -5.56 -7.90
N HIS A 42 -12.82 -4.98 -6.88
CA HIS A 42 -12.11 -3.71 -7.04
C HIS A 42 -10.84 -3.88 -7.90
N TRP A 43 -10.24 -5.07 -7.94
CA TRP A 43 -9.12 -5.38 -8.84
C TRP A 43 -9.58 -5.43 -10.30
N GLU A 44 -10.77 -5.98 -10.54
CA GLU A 44 -11.42 -6.01 -11.85
C GLU A 44 -11.73 -4.58 -12.34
N VAL A 45 -12.35 -3.75 -11.51
CA VAL A 45 -12.62 -2.34 -11.82
C VAL A 45 -11.33 -1.57 -12.16
N LEU A 46 -10.25 -1.81 -11.39
CA LEU A 46 -8.94 -1.22 -11.67
C LEU A 46 -8.36 -1.69 -13.00
N ALA A 47 -8.44 -2.99 -13.29
CA ALA A 47 -7.92 -3.57 -14.53
C ALA A 47 -8.66 -3.02 -15.76
N ALA A 48 -10.00 -2.89 -15.68
CA ALA A 48 -10.82 -2.31 -16.72
C ALA A 48 -10.47 -0.83 -16.98
N ASP A 49 -10.36 -0.01 -15.92
CA ASP A 49 -9.97 1.40 -16.04
C ASP A 49 -8.57 1.53 -16.66
N LEU A 50 -7.62 0.71 -16.21
CA LEU A 50 -6.27 0.74 -16.74
C LEU A 50 -6.22 0.32 -18.21
N ALA A 51 -6.94 -0.72 -18.61
CA ALA A 51 -7.02 -1.15 -20.00
C ALA A 51 -7.61 -0.05 -20.90
N ASN A 52 -8.65 0.66 -20.42
CA ASN A 52 -9.19 1.83 -21.12
C ASN A 52 -8.16 2.96 -21.25
N ARG A 53 -7.43 3.28 -20.17
CA ARG A 53 -6.34 4.29 -20.23
C ARG A 53 -5.24 3.90 -21.20
N ILE A 54 -4.87 2.62 -21.23
CA ILE A 54 -3.91 2.08 -22.19
C ILE A 54 -4.44 2.23 -23.62
N ASN A 55 -5.69 1.86 -23.89
CA ASN A 55 -6.32 2.03 -25.21
C ASN A 55 -6.25 3.48 -25.69
N ASN A 56 -6.67 4.41 -24.83
CA ASN A 56 -6.64 5.84 -25.12
C ASN A 56 -5.21 6.33 -25.41
N GLN A 57 -4.23 5.84 -24.65
CA GLN A 57 -2.84 6.20 -24.87
C GLN A 57 -2.26 5.60 -26.16
N LEU A 58 -2.66 4.39 -26.54
CA LEU A 58 -2.27 3.79 -27.82
C LEU A 58 -2.85 4.57 -29.01
N ILE A 59 -4.08 5.08 -28.89
CA ILE A 59 -4.70 5.96 -29.89
C ILE A 59 -3.91 7.28 -30.00
N ILE A 60 -3.67 7.96 -28.89
CA ILE A 60 -2.98 9.27 -28.88
C ILE A 60 -1.54 9.17 -29.40
N THR A 61 -0.87 8.04 -29.18
CA THR A 61 0.52 7.82 -29.58
C THR A 61 0.69 7.13 -30.94
N ASP A 62 -0.41 6.91 -31.68
CA ASP A 62 -0.42 6.21 -32.98
C ASP A 62 0.23 4.80 -32.91
N ASN A 63 -0.19 4.03 -31.90
CA ASN A 63 0.27 2.65 -31.66
C ASN A 63 -0.89 1.64 -31.54
N ILE A 64 -2.09 1.96 -32.06
CA ILE A 64 -3.26 1.07 -31.96
C ILE A 64 -3.04 -0.30 -32.64
N ASP A 65 -2.28 -0.33 -33.73
CA ASP A 65 -1.96 -1.57 -34.46
C ASP A 65 -0.82 -2.38 -33.81
N LYS A 66 -0.19 -1.84 -32.76
CA LYS A 66 0.91 -2.52 -32.09
C LYS A 66 0.36 -3.48 -31.05
N ALA A 67 0.84 -4.71 -31.12
CA ALA A 67 0.56 -5.66 -30.09
C ALA A 67 1.17 -5.22 -28.75
N VAL A 68 0.57 -5.67 -27.66
CA VAL A 68 1.02 -5.44 -26.29
C VAL A 68 1.31 -6.76 -25.58
N PHE A 69 2.30 -6.72 -24.68
CA PHE A 69 2.65 -7.83 -23.80
C PHE A 69 2.65 -7.35 -22.35
N VAL A 70 1.89 -8.03 -21.48
CA VAL A 70 1.78 -7.67 -20.06
C VAL A 70 2.82 -8.42 -19.25
N LYS A 71 3.75 -7.67 -18.66
CA LYS A 71 4.86 -8.14 -17.85
C LYS A 71 4.67 -7.80 -16.37
N GLU A 72 4.62 -8.81 -15.52
CA GLU A 72 4.62 -8.66 -14.06
C GLU A 72 6.02 -8.29 -13.58
N THR A 73 6.14 -7.30 -12.68
CA THR A 73 7.45 -6.85 -12.18
C THR A 73 7.51 -6.83 -10.66
N CYS A 74 8.52 -7.50 -10.11
CA CYS A 74 8.70 -7.70 -8.68
C CYS A 74 9.62 -6.63 -8.08
N GLY A 75 9.30 -5.35 -8.34
CA GLY A 75 10.05 -4.20 -7.82
C GLY A 75 11.01 -3.55 -8.81
N ASN A 76 11.50 -4.30 -9.81
CA ASN A 76 12.35 -3.78 -10.89
C ASN A 76 11.66 -3.94 -12.24
N GLU A 77 11.34 -2.83 -12.92
CA GLU A 77 10.68 -2.86 -14.22
C GLU A 77 11.52 -3.51 -15.33
N ALA A 78 12.83 -3.62 -15.16
CA ALA A 78 13.71 -4.27 -16.12
C ALA A 78 13.65 -5.79 -16.05
N VAL A 79 13.26 -6.36 -14.90
CA VAL A 79 13.35 -7.81 -14.63
C VAL A 79 11.95 -8.35 -14.34
N PRO A 80 11.45 -9.35 -15.11
CA PRO A 80 10.19 -9.99 -14.79
C PRO A 80 10.29 -10.76 -13.47
N CYS A 81 9.16 -10.95 -12.79
CA CYS A 81 9.10 -11.86 -11.65
C CYS A 81 9.49 -13.29 -12.05
N GLY A 82 10.19 -14.00 -11.17
CA GLY A 82 10.41 -15.44 -11.30
C GLY A 82 9.15 -16.26 -10.98
N GLU A 83 9.19 -17.55 -11.32
CA GLU A 83 8.09 -18.47 -11.01
C GLU A 83 7.83 -18.55 -9.50
N GLY A 84 6.60 -18.27 -9.09
CA GLY A 84 6.18 -18.31 -7.68
C GLY A 84 6.68 -17.15 -6.82
N GLU A 85 7.23 -16.09 -7.43
CA GLU A 85 7.63 -14.86 -6.73
C GLU A 85 6.50 -13.83 -6.59
N THR A 86 5.35 -14.08 -7.21
CA THR A 86 4.20 -13.17 -7.21
C THR A 86 3.17 -13.49 -6.12
N GLY A 87 2.46 -12.45 -5.70
CA GLY A 87 1.31 -12.54 -4.79
C GLY A 87 0.00 -12.72 -5.55
N SER A 88 -1.07 -13.11 -4.84
CA SER A 88 -2.38 -13.36 -5.45
C SER A 88 -2.96 -12.15 -6.19
N PHE A 89 -2.70 -10.94 -5.68
CA PHE A 89 -3.11 -9.72 -6.38
C PHE A 89 -2.39 -9.59 -7.73
N ASN A 90 -1.08 -9.83 -7.79
CA ASN A 90 -0.30 -9.64 -9.02
C ASN A 90 -0.81 -10.58 -10.12
N GLU A 91 -0.97 -11.86 -9.81
CA GLU A 91 -1.45 -12.88 -10.74
C GLU A 91 -2.87 -12.54 -11.24
N ALA A 92 -3.81 -12.33 -10.31
CA ALA A 92 -5.20 -12.02 -10.66
C ALA A 92 -5.32 -10.70 -11.44
N PHE A 93 -4.57 -9.67 -11.05
CA PHE A 93 -4.58 -8.39 -11.73
C PHE A 93 -4.03 -8.48 -13.15
N ARG A 94 -2.98 -9.27 -13.39
CA ARG A 94 -2.49 -9.50 -14.76
C ARG A 94 -3.53 -10.17 -15.63
N ASP A 95 -4.17 -11.22 -15.13
CA ASP A 95 -5.16 -11.96 -15.91
C ASP A 95 -6.39 -11.11 -16.23
N LEU A 96 -6.87 -10.34 -15.25
CA LEU A 96 -7.93 -9.35 -15.44
C LEU A 96 -7.52 -8.27 -16.45
N LEU A 97 -6.31 -7.74 -16.35
CA LEU A 97 -5.81 -6.72 -17.27
C LEU A 97 -5.72 -7.26 -18.69
N ILE A 98 -5.19 -8.46 -18.90
CA ILE A 98 -5.13 -9.11 -20.21
C ILE A 98 -6.54 -9.31 -20.77
N THR A 99 -7.48 -9.76 -19.95
CA THR A 99 -8.89 -9.94 -20.33
C THR A 99 -9.46 -8.63 -20.88
N TYR A 100 -9.36 -7.53 -20.11
CA TYR A 100 -9.89 -6.25 -20.55
C TYR A 100 -9.13 -5.66 -21.75
N LEU A 101 -7.82 -5.85 -21.86
CA LEU A 101 -7.07 -5.41 -23.06
C LEU A 101 -7.62 -6.09 -24.33
N VAL A 102 -7.92 -7.38 -24.25
CA VAL A 102 -8.55 -8.13 -25.34
C VAL A 102 -9.98 -7.64 -25.59
N ASP A 103 -10.77 -7.39 -24.55
CA ASP A 103 -12.14 -6.86 -24.67
C ASP A 103 -12.19 -5.47 -25.31
N PHE A 104 -11.19 -4.62 -25.05
CA PHE A 104 -11.02 -3.33 -25.71
C PHE A 104 -10.48 -3.45 -27.15
N GLY A 105 -10.23 -4.66 -27.65
CA GLY A 105 -9.74 -4.92 -29.00
C GLY A 105 -8.25 -4.66 -29.20
N ILE A 106 -7.47 -4.50 -28.13
CA ILE A 106 -6.03 -4.29 -28.20
C ILE A 106 -5.35 -5.62 -28.53
N PRO A 107 -4.54 -5.72 -29.61
CA PRO A 107 -3.86 -6.96 -29.94
C PRO A 107 -2.91 -7.36 -28.80
N THR A 108 -3.23 -8.41 -28.06
CA THR A 108 -2.43 -8.85 -26.90
C THR A 108 -1.69 -10.15 -27.24
N ARG A 109 -0.46 -10.29 -26.76
CA ARG A 109 0.37 -11.50 -26.94
C ARG A 109 0.70 -12.11 -25.59
N ASN A 110 0.76 -13.44 -25.57
CA ASN A 110 1.14 -14.25 -24.41
C ASN A 110 2.66 -14.40 -24.25
N GLU A 111 3.42 -14.10 -25.32
CA GLU A 111 4.89 -14.16 -25.33
C GLU A 111 5.48 -12.83 -25.81
N LYS A 112 6.73 -12.58 -25.43
CA LYS A 112 7.47 -11.39 -25.83
C LYS A 112 8.16 -11.62 -27.18
N GLU A 113 7.92 -10.72 -28.14
CA GLU A 113 8.57 -10.70 -29.44
C GLU A 113 9.15 -9.32 -29.77
N ALA A 114 9.87 -9.23 -30.89
CA ALA A 114 10.46 -7.97 -31.34
C ALA A 114 9.38 -7.01 -31.88
N GLY A 115 9.35 -5.78 -31.37
CA GLY A 115 8.47 -4.72 -31.87
C GLY A 115 7.10 -4.60 -31.17
N ILE A 116 6.82 -5.46 -30.19
CA ILE A 116 5.68 -5.37 -29.27
C ILE A 116 5.93 -4.27 -28.22
N LEU A 117 4.86 -3.68 -27.67
CA LEU A 117 4.93 -2.79 -26.51
C LEU A 117 4.91 -3.58 -25.20
N ASP A 118 5.82 -3.25 -24.28
CA ASP A 118 5.85 -3.84 -22.95
C ASP A 118 4.94 -3.03 -22.00
N ILE A 119 3.86 -3.64 -21.52
CA ILE A 119 3.07 -3.11 -20.39
C ILE A 119 3.66 -3.70 -19.12
N ASN A 120 4.26 -2.87 -18.28
CA ASN A 120 4.77 -3.28 -16.98
C ASN A 120 3.85 -2.77 -15.90
N TYR A 121 3.64 -3.57 -14.85
CA TYR A 121 3.06 -3.05 -13.61
C TYR A 121 3.86 -3.50 -12.40
N LYS A 122 3.88 -2.65 -11.38
CA LYS A 122 4.61 -2.84 -10.12
C LYS A 122 3.68 -2.52 -8.96
N VAL A 123 3.67 -3.39 -7.97
CA VAL A 123 2.89 -3.21 -6.73
C VAL A 123 3.84 -2.93 -5.58
N GLN A 124 3.57 -1.88 -4.82
CA GLN A 124 4.35 -1.51 -3.65
C GLN A 124 3.42 -1.29 -2.45
N VAL A 125 3.60 -2.10 -1.42
CA VAL A 125 2.87 -1.97 -0.16
C VAL A 125 3.58 -0.97 0.75
N VAL A 126 2.84 -0.02 1.31
CA VAL A 126 3.32 0.99 2.25
C VAL A 126 2.56 0.82 3.56
N ARG A 127 3.29 0.71 4.68
CA ARG A 127 2.72 0.67 6.02
C ARG A 127 2.92 2.00 6.74
N HIS A 128 1.84 2.53 7.27
CA HIS A 128 1.81 3.68 8.16
C HIS A 128 1.65 3.20 9.61
N ASN A 129 2.52 3.64 10.51
CA ASN A 129 2.48 3.26 11.93
C ASN A 129 1.63 4.20 12.79
N ALA A 130 1.19 5.32 12.25
CA ALA A 130 0.38 6.29 12.98
C ALA A 130 -1.09 5.88 12.92
N ASP A 131 -1.75 5.84 14.08
CA ASP A 131 -3.19 5.64 14.18
C ASP A 131 -3.93 6.82 13.52
N ARG A 132 -4.40 6.63 12.29
CA ARG A 132 -5.25 7.61 11.61
C ARG A 132 -6.65 7.47 12.17
N ARG A 133 -7.07 8.44 12.99
CA ARG A 133 -8.43 8.47 13.54
C ARG A 133 -9.45 8.63 12.42
N ARG A 134 -10.65 8.06 12.63
CA ARG A 134 -11.81 8.33 11.78
C ARG A 134 -12.04 9.83 11.75
N SER A 135 -12.05 10.41 10.56
CA SER A 135 -12.39 11.82 10.37
C SER A 135 -13.79 11.90 9.80
N LEU A 136 -14.58 12.84 10.32
CA LEU A 136 -15.81 13.26 9.63
C LEU A 136 -15.43 14.09 8.41
N GLN A 137 -16.32 14.11 7.42
CA GLN A 137 -16.18 15.02 6.29
C GLN A 137 -16.23 16.48 6.80
N PRO A 138 -15.36 17.37 6.30
CA PRO A 138 -15.45 18.79 6.61
C PRO A 138 -16.86 19.34 6.36
N GLY A 139 -17.37 20.17 7.27
CA GLY A 139 -18.70 20.78 7.17
C GLY A 139 -19.85 19.95 7.74
N LEU A 140 -19.70 18.64 7.95
CA LEU A 140 -20.78 17.79 8.48
C LEU A 140 -21.28 18.28 9.84
N LEU A 141 -20.37 18.58 10.78
CA LEU A 141 -20.74 19.10 12.10
C LEU A 141 -21.45 20.46 12.02
N SER A 142 -21.02 21.32 11.10
CA SER A 142 -21.66 22.62 10.88
C SER A 142 -23.07 22.46 10.33
N THR A 143 -23.27 21.59 9.34
CA THR A 143 -24.57 21.26 8.78
C THR A 143 -25.49 20.65 9.83
N LEU A 144 -25.00 19.69 10.63
CA LEU A 144 -25.77 19.09 11.71
C LEU A 144 -26.19 20.14 12.75
N SER A 145 -25.28 21.03 13.13
CA SER A 145 -25.58 22.11 14.08
C SER A 145 -26.64 23.07 13.53
N ALA A 146 -26.53 23.47 12.26
CA ALA A 146 -27.53 24.32 11.61
C ALA A 146 -28.90 23.64 11.52
N THR A 147 -28.94 22.34 11.16
CA THR A 147 -30.17 21.55 11.12
C THR A 147 -30.85 21.47 12.48
N VAL A 148 -30.10 21.26 13.56
CA VAL A 148 -30.63 21.25 14.94
C VAL A 148 -31.25 22.60 15.30
N VAL A 149 -30.60 23.72 14.93
CA VAL A 149 -31.15 25.07 15.18
C VAL A 149 -32.47 25.28 14.44
N VAL A 150 -32.58 24.84 13.18
CA VAL A 150 -33.79 24.98 12.37
C VAL A 150 -34.93 24.10 12.88
N LEU A 151 -34.64 22.89 13.35
CA LEU A 151 -35.64 21.90 13.75
C LEU A 151 -36.08 22.01 15.22
N ARG A 152 -35.51 22.94 16.00
CA ARG A 152 -35.83 23.09 17.43
C ARG A 152 -37.32 23.32 17.72
N ASP A 153 -38.02 23.95 16.78
CA ASP A 153 -39.44 24.32 16.87
C ASP A 153 -40.33 23.43 15.95
N ALA A 154 -39.78 22.36 15.38
CA ALA A 154 -40.47 21.46 14.46
C ALA A 154 -41.32 20.41 15.20
N PRO A 155 -42.36 19.84 14.54
CA PRO A 155 -43.12 18.74 15.11
C PRO A 155 -42.25 17.49 15.29
N SER A 156 -42.55 16.69 16.32
CA SER A 156 -41.71 15.58 16.79
C SER A 156 -41.41 14.51 15.74
N ASN A 157 -42.38 14.22 14.86
CA ASN A 157 -42.20 13.28 13.75
C ASN A 157 -41.12 13.75 12.75
N LEU A 158 -41.06 15.05 12.45
CA LEU A 158 -40.05 15.62 11.55
C LEU A 158 -38.67 15.60 12.19
N VAL A 159 -38.59 15.88 13.50
CA VAL A 159 -37.35 15.78 14.28
C VAL A 159 -36.79 14.36 14.26
N ILE A 160 -37.64 13.34 14.47
CA ILE A 160 -37.23 11.94 14.45
C ILE A 160 -36.71 11.53 13.06
N MET A 161 -37.43 11.88 12.00
CA MET A 161 -36.99 11.58 10.62
C MET A 161 -35.65 12.25 10.29
N ALA A 162 -35.50 13.53 10.64
CA ALA A 162 -34.26 14.27 10.39
C ALA A 162 -33.09 13.72 11.21
N ALA A 163 -33.32 13.31 12.46
CA ALA A 163 -32.31 12.66 13.29
C ALA A 163 -31.85 11.33 12.69
N GLY A 164 -32.77 10.53 12.14
CA GLY A 164 -32.44 9.30 11.41
C GLY A 164 -31.57 9.57 10.19
N ALA A 165 -31.98 10.51 9.34
CA ALA A 165 -31.20 10.90 8.16
C ALA A 165 -29.80 11.43 8.53
N ALA A 166 -29.70 12.23 9.59
CA ALA A 166 -28.43 12.71 10.12
C ALA A 166 -27.52 11.58 10.62
N ALA A 167 -28.09 10.58 11.29
CA ALA A 167 -27.36 9.41 11.77
C ALA A 167 -26.84 8.57 10.59
N ASP A 168 -27.62 8.38 9.53
CA ASP A 168 -27.21 7.65 8.34
C ASP A 168 -26.06 8.37 7.61
N VAL A 169 -26.16 9.69 7.44
CA VAL A 169 -25.08 10.51 6.86
C VAL A 169 -23.83 10.45 7.74
N ALA A 170 -23.96 10.57 9.06
CA ALA A 170 -22.81 10.46 9.96
C ALA A 170 -22.16 9.08 9.86
N ASN A 171 -22.94 8.00 9.86
CA ASN A 171 -22.43 6.64 9.77
C ASN A 171 -21.71 6.38 8.42
N SER A 172 -22.27 6.85 7.31
CA SER A 172 -21.62 6.72 5.99
C SER A 172 -20.32 7.52 5.88
N SER A 173 -20.18 8.62 6.64
CA SER A 173 -18.95 9.44 6.65
C SER A 173 -17.82 8.84 7.50
N LEU A 174 -18.10 7.86 8.36
CA LEU A 174 -17.14 7.27 9.28
C LEU A 174 -16.36 6.13 8.61
N VAL A 175 -15.29 6.49 7.90
CA VAL A 175 -14.37 5.50 7.32
C VAL A 175 -13.23 5.19 8.28
N VAL A 176 -13.00 3.90 8.55
CA VAL A 176 -11.78 3.45 9.23
C VAL A 176 -10.65 3.39 8.22
N ASN A 177 -9.66 4.26 8.41
CA ASN A 177 -8.42 4.22 7.65
C ASN A 177 -7.62 2.99 8.06
N GLY A 178 -7.14 2.24 7.07
CA GLY A 178 -6.19 1.16 7.29
C GLY A 178 -4.78 1.72 7.51
N HIS A 179 -3.91 0.89 8.09
CA HIS A 179 -2.48 1.16 8.22
C HIS A 179 -1.72 0.90 6.92
N TYR A 180 -2.38 0.26 5.95
CA TYR A 180 -1.75 -0.16 4.71
C TYR A 180 -2.33 0.55 3.49
N GLU A 181 -1.42 0.98 2.62
CA GLU A 181 -1.70 1.50 1.29
C GLU A 181 -0.93 0.69 0.26
N VAL A 182 -1.45 0.63 -0.96
CA VAL A 182 -0.76 0.04 -2.11
C VAL A 182 -0.60 1.09 -3.19
N ILE A 183 0.61 1.19 -3.73
CA ILE A 183 0.93 2.01 -4.89
C ILE A 183 1.09 1.06 -6.07
N ILE A 184 0.24 1.21 -7.07
CA ILE A 184 0.25 0.42 -8.29
C ILE A 184 0.77 1.32 -9.39
N THR A 185 1.94 0.99 -9.92
CA THR A 185 2.56 1.75 -10.99
C THR A 185 2.51 0.95 -12.28
N THR A 186 1.89 1.51 -13.31
CA THR A 186 1.82 0.92 -14.64
C THR A 186 2.63 1.76 -15.62
N SER A 187 3.35 1.11 -16.53
CA SER A 187 4.10 1.78 -17.59
C SER A 187 3.94 1.06 -18.93
N ILE A 188 3.92 1.81 -20.03
CA ILE A 188 4.06 1.27 -21.39
C ILE A 188 5.45 1.67 -21.87
N VAL A 189 6.27 0.69 -22.25
CA VAL A 189 7.66 0.90 -22.66
C VAL A 189 7.85 0.47 -24.11
N LYS A 190 8.48 1.34 -24.91
CA LYS A 190 8.91 1.07 -26.29
C LYS A 190 10.36 1.49 -26.45
N LYS A 191 11.26 0.57 -26.80
CA LYS A 191 12.70 0.86 -27.01
C LYS A 191 13.31 1.69 -25.86
N GLN A 192 13.08 1.27 -24.61
CA GLN A 192 13.55 1.94 -23.37
C GLN A 192 12.96 3.34 -23.13
N LYS A 193 11.90 3.73 -23.83
CA LYS A 193 11.17 4.98 -23.59
C LYS A 193 9.79 4.67 -23.03
N TYR A 194 9.38 5.42 -22.01
CA TYR A 194 8.01 5.38 -21.51
C TYR A 194 7.10 6.11 -22.50
N LEU A 195 6.12 5.40 -23.04
CA LEU A 195 4.99 5.98 -23.77
C LEU A 195 3.86 6.37 -22.81
N PHE A 196 3.80 5.69 -21.66
CA PHE A 196 2.82 5.89 -20.59
C PHE A 196 3.46 5.54 -19.26
N ARG A 197 3.09 6.27 -18.20
CA ARG A 197 3.38 5.90 -16.82
C ARG A 197 2.35 6.53 -15.89
N SER A 198 1.71 5.72 -15.05
CA SER A 198 0.77 6.16 -14.00
C SER A 198 1.11 5.45 -12.70
N SER A 199 0.91 6.14 -11.57
CA SER A 199 1.03 5.58 -10.22
C SER A 199 -0.24 5.90 -9.45
N ASP A 200 -1.04 4.89 -9.18
CA ASP A 200 -2.34 5.01 -8.51
C ASP A 200 -2.22 4.45 -7.08
N ILE A 201 -2.83 5.11 -6.09
CA ILE A 201 -2.64 4.83 -4.65
C ILE A 201 -3.97 4.49 -3.99
N TYR A 202 -4.05 3.33 -3.34
CA TYR A 202 -5.26 2.83 -2.71
C TYR A 202 -5.01 2.43 -1.26
N TYR A 203 -5.97 2.70 -0.38
CA TYR A 203 -6.00 2.01 0.92
C TYR A 203 -6.37 0.55 0.74
N ILE A 204 -5.89 -0.30 1.63
CA ILE A 204 -6.27 -1.72 1.70
C ILE A 204 -6.70 -2.08 3.12
N ASN A 205 -7.32 -3.24 3.28
CA ASN A 205 -7.63 -3.76 4.61
C ASN A 205 -6.35 -4.30 5.27
N ASP A 206 -6.17 -4.00 6.55
CA ASP A 206 -5.00 -4.42 7.31
C ASP A 206 -4.86 -5.94 7.41
N LYS A 207 -5.98 -6.68 7.42
CA LYS A 207 -5.98 -8.15 7.49
C LYS A 207 -5.64 -8.82 6.15
N ASP A 208 -5.78 -8.07 5.05
CA ASP A 208 -5.72 -8.58 3.68
C ASP A 208 -4.45 -8.12 2.94
N PHE A 209 -3.54 -7.43 3.64
CA PHE A 209 -2.32 -6.85 3.05
C PHE A 209 -1.41 -7.88 2.37
N TRP A 210 -1.45 -9.13 2.85
CA TRP A 210 -0.63 -10.22 2.35
C TRP A 210 -0.92 -10.58 0.89
N HIS A 211 -2.11 -10.26 0.36
CA HIS A 211 -2.43 -10.46 -1.06
C HIS A 211 -1.54 -9.67 -2.02
N TYR A 212 -0.98 -8.55 -1.54
CA TYR A 212 -0.21 -7.59 -2.34
C TYR A 212 1.31 -7.76 -2.17
N LEU A 213 1.75 -8.69 -1.32
CA LEU A 213 3.16 -8.97 -1.12
C LEU A 213 3.66 -9.96 -2.18
N ASN A 214 4.85 -9.69 -2.70
CA ASN A 214 5.59 -10.66 -3.49
C ASN A 214 6.06 -11.79 -2.58
N ARG A 215 6.03 -13.02 -3.10
CA ARG A 215 6.54 -14.18 -2.39
C ARG A 215 8.06 -14.22 -2.56
N MET A 216 8.77 -14.60 -1.50
CA MET A 216 10.19 -14.88 -1.65
C MET A 216 10.36 -16.23 -2.39
N PRO A 217 11.32 -16.34 -3.32
CA PRO A 217 11.59 -17.60 -4.00
C PRO A 217 11.96 -18.66 -2.96
N GLN A 218 11.32 -19.84 -3.03
CA GLN A 218 11.67 -20.93 -2.14
C GLN A 218 13.09 -21.41 -2.44
N THR A 219 14.00 -21.26 -1.48
CA THR A 219 15.35 -21.79 -1.58
C THR A 219 15.27 -23.32 -1.62
N LYS A 220 15.59 -23.92 -2.77
CA LYS A 220 15.73 -25.38 -2.88
C LYS A 220 16.72 -25.86 -1.82
N THR A 221 16.28 -26.70 -0.89
CA THR A 221 17.15 -27.30 0.13
C THR A 221 18.21 -28.16 -0.56
N ILE A 222 19.45 -27.68 -0.60
CA ILE A 222 20.58 -28.50 -1.06
C ILE A 222 20.91 -29.48 0.06
N LYS A 223 20.67 -30.78 -0.16
CA LYS A 223 21.19 -31.83 0.72
C LYS A 223 22.71 -31.84 0.59
N VAL A 224 23.41 -31.27 1.58
CA VAL A 224 24.86 -31.38 1.68
C VAL A 224 25.19 -32.84 2.00
N SER A 225 25.70 -33.57 1.01
CA SER A 225 26.28 -34.90 1.24
C SER A 225 27.57 -34.72 2.05
N THR A 226 27.57 -35.20 3.29
CA THR A 226 28.73 -35.18 4.19
C THR A 226 29.86 -36.00 3.57
N GLY A 227 30.79 -35.33 2.89
CA GLY A 227 32.02 -35.93 2.40
C GLY A 227 32.89 -36.39 3.57
N LYS A 228 33.38 -37.63 3.48
CA LYS A 228 34.28 -38.29 4.44
C LYS A 228 35.44 -37.35 4.82
N LYS A 229 35.48 -36.92 6.09
CA LYS A 229 36.51 -36.04 6.64
C LYS A 229 37.86 -36.77 6.64
N PRO A 230 38.95 -36.22 6.06
CA PRO A 230 40.29 -36.78 6.23
C PRO A 230 40.73 -36.58 7.68
N THR A 231 41.26 -37.63 8.30
CA THR A 231 41.83 -37.61 9.65
C THR A 231 43.00 -36.61 9.71
N PRO A 232 42.97 -35.57 10.57
CA PRO A 232 44.12 -34.69 10.74
C PRO A 232 45.21 -35.39 11.57
N ALA A 233 46.43 -35.39 11.05
CA ALA A 233 47.62 -35.75 11.80
C ALA A 233 47.80 -34.78 12.99
N ALA A 234 48.21 -35.34 14.14
CA ALA A 234 48.45 -34.58 15.36
C ALA A 234 49.71 -33.71 15.22
N ASP A 235 49.58 -32.42 15.50
CA ASP A 235 50.71 -31.51 15.74
C ASP A 235 50.50 -30.83 17.10
N PRO A 236 51.43 -30.94 18.07
CA PRO A 236 51.20 -30.56 19.45
C PRO A 236 51.76 -29.17 19.77
N GLN A 237 50.97 -28.10 19.64
CA GLN A 237 51.04 -26.87 20.48
C GLN A 237 50.18 -25.74 19.92
N ALA A 238 49.09 -25.39 20.63
CA ALA A 238 48.55 -24.03 20.74
C ALA A 238 47.37 -23.99 21.75
N PRO A 239 47.10 -22.84 22.41
CA PRO A 239 46.57 -22.79 23.78
C PRO A 239 45.06 -22.98 23.92
N GLN A 240 44.64 -23.51 25.07
CA GLN A 240 43.24 -23.74 25.45
C GLN A 240 42.46 -22.43 25.54
N ALA A 241 41.38 -22.30 24.75
CA ALA A 241 40.37 -21.27 24.91
C ALA A 241 39.39 -21.62 26.04
N PRO A 242 38.88 -20.63 26.80
CA PRO A 242 38.14 -20.84 28.04
C PRO A 242 36.77 -21.50 27.84
N LYS A 243 36.38 -22.34 28.81
CA LYS A 243 35.10 -23.07 28.86
C LYS A 243 33.92 -22.10 28.81
N ALA A 244 33.03 -22.29 27.82
CA ALA A 244 31.72 -21.66 27.80
C ALA A 244 30.83 -22.24 28.91
N MET A 245 30.07 -21.37 29.58
CA MET A 245 29.04 -21.71 30.57
C MET A 245 27.93 -22.55 29.91
N PRO A 246 27.27 -23.46 30.67
CA PRO A 246 26.21 -24.29 30.12
C PRO A 246 24.97 -23.47 29.77
N GLU A 247 24.53 -23.62 28.52
CA GLU A 247 23.27 -23.13 27.98
C GLU A 247 22.10 -23.85 28.67
N ALA A 248 21.15 -23.07 29.18
CA ALA A 248 19.98 -23.60 29.87
C ALA A 248 19.06 -24.33 28.87
N SER A 249 18.71 -25.58 29.20
CA SER A 249 17.77 -26.40 28.44
C SER A 249 16.37 -25.79 28.47
N VAL A 250 15.85 -25.37 27.31
CA VAL A 250 14.41 -25.15 27.12
C VAL A 250 13.84 -26.44 26.55
N SER A 251 13.11 -27.18 27.38
CA SER A 251 12.36 -28.36 26.99
C SER A 251 11.16 -27.98 26.12
N GLU A 252 11.04 -28.63 24.98
CA GLU A 252 9.91 -28.58 24.06
C GLU A 252 8.67 -29.23 24.70
N PRO A 253 7.49 -28.59 24.70
CA PRO A 253 6.26 -29.24 25.15
C PRO A 253 5.71 -30.20 24.08
N ALA A 254 5.30 -31.39 24.51
CA ALA A 254 4.79 -32.47 23.69
C ALA A 254 3.54 -32.10 22.86
N PRO A 255 3.33 -32.69 21.66
CA PRO A 255 2.17 -32.42 20.83
C PRO A 255 0.88 -33.04 21.39
N LEU A 256 -0.20 -32.24 21.36
CA LEU A 256 -1.56 -32.66 21.69
C LEU A 256 -2.08 -33.66 20.64
N GLN A 257 -2.45 -34.86 21.09
CA GLN A 257 -3.18 -35.84 20.30
C GLN A 257 -4.68 -35.49 20.29
N PHE A 258 -5.25 -35.29 19.11
CA PHE A 258 -6.70 -35.22 18.91
C PHE A 258 -7.23 -36.63 18.59
N PRO A 259 -8.28 -37.12 19.26
CA PRO A 259 -8.95 -38.34 18.84
C PRO A 259 -9.82 -38.06 17.61
N PHE A 260 -9.56 -38.80 16.53
CA PHE A 260 -10.49 -39.01 15.44
C PHE A 260 -11.68 -39.83 15.96
N ASP A 261 -12.90 -39.33 15.78
CA ASP A 261 -14.12 -40.10 15.95
C ASP A 261 -15.08 -39.78 14.80
N GLU A 262 -15.25 -40.75 13.90
CA GLU A 262 -16.44 -41.00 13.08
C GLU A 262 -16.36 -42.49 12.68
N PRO A 263 -17.47 -43.20 12.33
CA PRO A 263 -18.83 -42.70 12.08
C PRO A 263 -19.93 -43.57 12.74
N LYS A 264 -21.19 -43.09 12.76
CA LYS A 264 -22.37 -43.97 12.68
C LYS A 264 -23.54 -43.31 11.95
N ASP A 265 -24.09 -44.11 11.04
CA ASP A 265 -25.28 -43.95 10.22
C ASP A 265 -26.52 -43.47 10.99
N VAL A 266 -27.28 -42.54 10.40
CA VAL A 266 -28.70 -42.62 9.95
C VAL A 266 -29.00 -41.43 9.04
#